data_AF-A0A351QVP4-F1
#
_entry.id   AF-A0A351QVP4-F1
#
_cell.length_a   1.000
_cell.length_b   1.000
_cell.length_c   1.000
_cell.angle_alpha   90.00
_cell.angle_beta   90.00
_cell.angle_gamma   90.00
#
_symmetry.space_group_name_H-M   'P 1'
#
loop_
_entity.id
_entity.type
_entity.pdbx_description
1 polymer ?
#
loop_
_entity_poly.entity_id
_entity_poly.type
_entity_poly.pdbx_seq_one_letter_code
_entity_poly.pdbx_strand_id
1 'polypeptide(L)'
;MKINNNRTKFFIGHSVISLFIATLALLLVFIFWYPFPLSKAVGVTYLFLMMFAIDVIVGPILGFIIYKEGKKNLKMDLTIIILIQVSALLYGLYSIEKGRPAYIAYNIDRFELVRKNEIASNDYQHNENFGSYPSHVAVQYPKDPKLKEKV
;
A
#
# COMPACT_ATOMS: atom_id res chain seq x y z
N MET A 1 -32.23 16.46 4.74
CA MET A 1 -31.10 16.84 3.85
C MET A 1 -31.60 16.83 2.40
N LYS A 2 -31.58 17.97 1.68
CA LYS A 2 -32.07 18.00 0.29
C LYS A 2 -30.97 17.50 -0.65
N ILE A 3 -31.21 16.37 -1.34
CA ILE A 3 -30.28 15.84 -2.36
C ILE A 3 -30.55 16.61 -3.66
N ASN A 4 -29.49 17.11 -4.30
CA ASN A 4 -29.58 17.80 -5.59
C ASN A 4 -28.72 17.08 -6.65
N ASN A 5 -28.93 17.43 -7.92
CA ASN A 5 -28.23 16.80 -9.04
C ASN A 5 -26.71 17.05 -8.99
N ASN A 6 -26.27 18.23 -8.56
CA ASN A 6 -24.85 18.60 -8.52
C ASN A 6 -24.06 17.78 -7.48
N ARG A 7 -24.65 17.55 -6.31
CA ARG A 7 -24.12 16.69 -5.26
C ARG A 7 -23.98 15.24 -5.70
N THR A 8 -24.99 14.72 -6.38
CA THR A 8 -25.00 13.34 -6.88
C THR A 8 -23.98 13.17 -8.00
N LYS A 9 -23.89 14.13 -8.93
CA LYS A 9 -22.84 14.16 -9.97
C LYS A 9 -21.44 14.17 -9.37
N PHE A 10 -21.20 15.00 -8.34
CA PHE A 10 -19.93 15.03 -7.63
C PHE A 10 -19.61 13.67 -7.00
N PHE A 11 -20.55 13.08 -6.25
CA PHE A 11 -20.35 11.78 -5.60
C PHE A 11 -20.04 10.66 -6.59
N ILE A 12 -20.78 10.56 -7.69
CA ILE A 12 -20.56 9.54 -8.72
C ILE A 12 -19.19 9.76 -9.38
N GLY A 13 -18.88 10.99 -9.80
CA GLY A 13 -17.61 11.32 -10.43
C GLY A 13 -16.42 11.01 -9.52
N HIS A 14 -16.50 11.41 -8.25
CA HIS A 14 -15.48 11.11 -7.23
C HIS A 14 -15.32 9.60 -7.06
N SER A 15 -16.42 8.86 -6.87
CA SER A 15 -16.38 7.40 -6.67
C SER A 15 -15.76 6.67 -7.86
N VAL A 16 -16.08 7.07 -9.10
CA VAL A 16 -15.52 6.48 -10.32
C VAL A 16 -14.01 6.75 -10.41
N ILE A 17 -13.57 7.98 -10.12
CA ILE A 17 -12.14 8.34 -10.14
C ILE A 17 -11.39 7.58 -9.05
N SER A 18 -11.92 7.52 -7.82
CA SER A 18 -11.32 6.76 -6.72
C SER A 18 -11.24 5.27 -7.04
N LEU A 19 -12.28 4.68 -7.64
CA LEU A 19 -12.25 3.27 -8.05
C LEU A 19 -11.22 3.02 -9.15
N PHE A 20 -11.11 3.92 -10.13
CA PHE A 20 -10.10 3.83 -11.17
C PHE A 20 -8.68 3.85 -10.59
N ILE A 21 -8.39 4.82 -9.71
CA ILE A 21 -7.09 4.92 -9.03
C ILE A 21 -6.82 3.67 -8.17
N ALA A 22 -7.82 3.19 -7.42
CA ALA A 22 -7.69 2.00 -6.60
C ALA A 22 -7.43 0.74 -7.45
N THR A 23 -7.99 0.67 -8.66
CA THR A 23 -7.72 -0.43 -9.61
C THR A 23 -6.29 -0.37 -10.12
N LEU A 24 -5.77 0.81 -10.46
CA LEU A 24 -4.35 0.96 -10.83
C LEU A 24 -3.42 0.55 -9.68
N ALA A 25 -3.75 0.97 -8.45
CA ALA A 25 -3.02 0.56 -7.26
C ALA A 25 -3.09 -0.96 -7.03
N LEU A 26 -4.25 -1.59 -7.27
CA LEU A 26 -4.41 -3.04 -7.19
C LEU A 26 -3.47 -3.75 -8.16
N LEU A 27 -3.45 -3.34 -9.42
CA LEU A 27 -2.57 -3.92 -10.44
C LEU A 27 -1.10 -3.74 -10.06
N LEU A 28 -0.70 -2.54 -9.64
CA LEU A 28 0.65 -2.28 -9.16
C LEU A 28 1.04 -3.22 -8.01
N VAL A 29 0.21 -3.29 -6.97
CA VAL A 29 0.52 -4.03 -5.75
C VAL A 29 0.53 -5.54 -5.99
N PHE A 30 -0.50 -6.11 -6.61
CA PHE A 30 -0.64 -7.57 -6.68
C PHE A 30 -0.02 -8.22 -7.92
N ILE A 31 0.25 -7.46 -8.99
CA ILE A 31 0.94 -8.01 -10.16
C ILE A 31 2.43 -7.73 -10.08
N PHE A 32 2.83 -6.50 -9.74
CA PHE A 32 4.23 -6.10 -9.81
C PHE A 32 4.98 -6.20 -8.50
N TRP A 33 4.34 -5.99 -7.34
CA TRP A 33 5.05 -5.97 -6.05
C TRP A 33 4.87 -7.24 -5.22
N TYR A 34 3.69 -7.85 -5.29
CA TYR A 34 3.30 -9.01 -4.47
C TYR A 34 2.53 -10.05 -5.30
N PRO A 35 3.15 -10.65 -6.34
CA PRO A 35 2.50 -11.73 -7.07
C PRO A 35 2.15 -12.88 -6.12
N PHE A 36 1.04 -13.55 -6.38
CA PHE A 36 0.68 -14.76 -5.64
C PHE A 36 1.80 -15.81 -5.80
N PRO A 37 2.26 -16.50 -4.73
CA PRO A 37 1.69 -16.56 -3.38
C PRO A 37 2.25 -15.55 -2.35
N LEU A 38 3.15 -14.65 -2.75
CA LEU A 38 3.86 -13.73 -1.82
C LEU A 38 2.91 -12.77 -1.08
N SER A 39 1.86 -12.30 -1.76
CA SER A 39 0.83 -11.46 -1.13
C SER A 39 0.17 -12.14 0.08
N LYS A 40 -0.08 -13.45 -0.01
CA LYS A 40 -0.63 -14.27 1.07
C LYS A 40 0.40 -14.50 2.19
N ALA A 41 1.66 -14.74 1.83
CA ALA A 41 2.73 -14.96 2.79
C ALA A 41 3.04 -13.71 3.63
N VAL A 42 3.01 -12.52 3.03
CA VAL A 42 3.24 -11.25 3.74
C VAL A 42 1.98 -10.75 4.47
N GLY A 43 0.79 -11.08 3.96
CA GLY A 43 -0.48 -10.56 4.47
C GLY A 43 -0.82 -9.15 3.98
N VAL A 44 -0.25 -8.72 2.84
CA VAL A 44 -0.41 -7.35 2.30
C VAL A 44 -1.87 -6.99 1.99
N THR A 45 -2.72 -7.98 1.76
CA THR A 45 -4.14 -7.80 1.41
C THR A 45 -4.89 -6.95 2.42
N TYR A 46 -4.63 -7.10 3.72
CA TYR A 46 -5.33 -6.30 4.75
C TYR A 46 -4.97 -4.80 4.64
N LEU A 47 -3.68 -4.50 4.45
CA LEU A 47 -3.21 -3.12 4.25
C LEU A 47 -3.82 -2.51 2.99
N PHE A 48 -3.88 -3.28 1.91
CA PHE A 48 -4.49 -2.84 0.67
C PHE A 48 -6.00 -2.58 0.83
N LEU A 49 -6.75 -3.48 1.48
CA LEU A 49 -8.18 -3.32 1.71
C LEU A 49 -8.50 -2.09 2.58
N MET A 50 -7.68 -1.81 3.57
CA MET A 50 -7.81 -0.59 4.39
C MET A 50 -7.64 0.67 3.53
N MET A 51 -6.58 0.73 2.72
CA MET A 51 -6.34 1.83 1.77
C MET A 51 -7.51 1.99 0.77
N PHE A 52 -7.96 0.88 0.19
CA PHE A 52 -9.11 0.85 -0.72
C PHE A 52 -10.38 1.40 -0.06
N ALA A 53 -10.69 0.99 1.16
CA ALA A 53 -11.88 1.43 1.86
C ALA A 53 -11.85 2.95 2.16
N ILE A 54 -10.69 3.49 2.54
CA ILE A 54 -10.54 4.93 2.77
C ILE A 54 -10.86 5.71 1.49
N ASP A 55 -10.31 5.29 0.35
CA ASP A 55 -10.40 6.07 -0.88
C ASP A 55 -11.70 5.86 -1.65
N VAL A 56 -12.20 4.63 -1.73
CA VAL A 56 -13.36 4.29 -2.57
C VAL A 56 -14.68 4.45 -1.80
N ILE A 57 -14.65 4.37 -0.46
CA ILE A 57 -15.85 4.41 0.36
C ILE A 57 -15.87 5.69 1.22
N VAL A 58 -14.88 5.86 2.11
CA VAL A 58 -14.92 6.94 3.11
C VAL A 58 -14.84 8.31 2.46
N GLY A 59 -13.88 8.54 1.55
CA GLY A 59 -13.70 9.82 0.85
C GLY A 59 -14.95 10.30 0.11
N PRO A 60 -15.53 9.50 -0.81
CA PRO A 60 -16.75 9.85 -1.51
C PRO A 60 -17.95 10.08 -0.58
N ILE A 61 -18.11 9.26 0.48
CA ILE A 61 -19.19 9.45 1.45
C ILE A 61 -19.03 10.78 2.20
N LEU A 62 -17.82 11.11 2.66
CA LEU A 62 -17.55 12.40 3.32
C LEU A 62 -17.80 13.58 2.37
N GLY A 63 -17.30 13.48 1.14
CA GLY A 63 -17.54 14.47 0.10
C GLY A 63 -19.03 14.65 -0.16
N PHE A 64 -19.78 13.55 -0.27
CA PHE A 64 -21.24 13.59 -0.40
C PHE A 64 -21.89 14.25 0.81
N ILE A 65 -21.56 13.88 2.05
CA ILE A 65 -22.17 14.45 3.27
C ILE A 65 -21.95 15.96 3.36
N ILE A 66 -20.73 16.42 3.05
CA ILE A 66 -20.32 17.81 3.20
C ILE A 66 -20.84 18.69 2.04
N TYR A 67 -21.11 18.09 0.88
CA TYR A 67 -21.56 18.83 -0.30
C TYR A 67 -22.90 19.51 -0.07
N LYS A 68 -22.87 20.85 -0.08
CA LYS A 68 -24.06 21.72 0.01
C LYS A 68 -23.92 22.89 -0.95
N GLU A 69 -24.78 22.93 -1.95
CA GLU A 69 -24.81 24.01 -2.95
C GLU A 69 -25.03 25.38 -2.29
N GLY A 70 -24.29 26.39 -2.76
CA GLY A 70 -24.29 27.74 -2.17
C GLY A 70 -23.46 27.91 -0.89
N LYS A 71 -22.83 26.84 -0.35
CA LYS A 71 -21.92 26.97 0.81
C LYS A 71 -20.62 27.66 0.36
N LYS A 72 -20.30 28.82 0.96
CA LYS A 72 -19.13 29.65 0.61
C LYS A 72 -17.80 28.87 0.61
N ASN A 73 -17.60 28.02 1.62
CA ASN A 73 -16.35 27.27 1.80
C ASN A 73 -16.39 25.87 1.16
N LEU A 74 -17.42 25.54 0.36
CA LEU A 74 -17.59 24.19 -0.21
C LEU A 74 -16.35 23.71 -0.97
N LYS A 75 -15.76 24.58 -1.79
CA LYS A 75 -14.57 24.24 -2.56
C LYS A 75 -13.40 23.89 -1.65
N MET A 76 -13.17 24.67 -0.59
CA MET A 76 -12.10 24.43 0.38
C MET A 76 -12.33 23.10 1.11
N ASP A 77 -13.56 22.84 1.58
CA ASP A 77 -13.88 21.61 2.29
C ASP A 77 -13.63 20.36 1.42
N LEU A 78 -14.10 20.38 0.17
CA LEU A 78 -13.88 19.28 -0.78
C LEU A 78 -12.41 19.10 -1.13
N THR A 79 -11.66 20.20 -1.33
CA THR A 79 -10.21 20.15 -1.56
C THR A 79 -9.47 19.50 -0.41
N ILE A 80 -9.81 19.84 0.84
CA ILE A 80 -9.19 19.24 2.02
C ILE A 80 -9.45 17.73 2.07
N ILE A 81 -10.69 17.30 1.80
CA ILE A 81 -11.04 15.88 1.75
C ILE A 81 -10.19 15.16 0.69
N ILE A 82 -10.11 15.71 -0.52
CA ILE A 82 -9.32 15.13 -1.61
C ILE A 82 -7.82 15.10 -1.27
N LEU A 83 -7.29 16.15 -0.64
CA LEU A 83 -5.88 16.19 -0.23
C LEU A 83 -5.57 15.11 0.81
N ILE A 84 -6.39 14.99 1.85
CA ILE A 84 -6.24 13.95 2.88
C ILE A 84 -6.31 12.56 2.22
N GLN A 85 -7.24 12.36 1.29
CA GLN A 85 -7.40 11.11 0.56
C GLN A 85 -6.15 10.78 -0.27
N VAL A 86 -5.62 11.73 -1.04
CA VAL A 86 -4.38 11.55 -1.81
C VAL A 86 -3.20 11.26 -0.88
N SER A 87 -3.07 11.98 0.25
CA SER A 87 -2.03 11.70 1.24
C SER A 87 -2.14 10.30 1.85
N ALA A 88 -3.36 9.82 2.13
CA ALA A 88 -3.61 8.48 2.65
C ALA A 88 -3.22 7.41 1.62
N LEU A 89 -3.59 7.59 0.35
CA LEU A 89 -3.21 6.70 -0.75
C LEU A 89 -1.68 6.62 -0.90
N LEU A 90 -1.01 7.78 -0.94
CA LEU A 90 0.46 7.85 -1.09
C LEU A 90 1.17 7.18 0.09
N TYR A 91 0.71 7.46 1.32
CA TYR A 91 1.26 6.84 2.52
C TYR A 91 1.02 5.32 2.56
N GLY A 92 -0.17 4.86 2.14
CA GLY A 92 -0.50 3.45 2.01
C GLY A 92 0.41 2.74 1.02
N LEU A 93 0.58 3.30 -0.19
CA LEU A 93 1.47 2.76 -1.21
C LEU A 93 2.94 2.75 -0.75
N TYR A 94 3.41 3.82 -0.12
CA TYR A 94 4.76 3.89 0.44
C TYR A 94 4.99 2.80 1.50
N SER A 95 4.03 2.61 2.40
CA SER A 95 4.11 1.59 3.45
C SER A 95 4.11 0.17 2.86
N ILE A 96 3.28 -0.07 1.84
CA ILE A 96 3.25 -1.34 1.11
C ILE A 96 4.56 -1.56 0.34
N GLU A 97 5.18 -0.54 -0.24
CA GLU A 97 6.47 -0.67 -0.93
C GLU A 97 7.58 -1.08 0.05
N LYS A 98 7.64 -0.45 1.23
CA LYS A 98 8.63 -0.76 2.27
C LYS A 98 8.47 -2.17 2.85
N GLY A 99 7.28 -2.74 2.81
CA GLY A 99 7.01 -4.12 3.25
C GLY A 99 7.31 -5.20 2.21
N ARG A 100 7.81 -4.83 1.01
CA ARG A 100 7.96 -5.77 -0.10
C ARG A 100 8.89 -6.93 0.25
N PRO A 101 8.61 -8.15 -0.26
CA PRO A 101 9.53 -9.26 -0.13
C PRO A 101 10.84 -8.92 -0.84
N ALA A 102 11.95 -9.00 -0.12
CA ALA A 102 13.28 -8.75 -0.64
C ALA A 102 13.98 -10.07 -0.98
N TYR A 103 13.90 -11.04 -0.06
CA TYR A 103 14.60 -12.31 -0.17
C TYR A 103 13.74 -13.49 0.24
N ILE A 104 14.00 -14.63 -0.38
CA ILE A 104 13.65 -15.94 0.15
C ILE A 104 14.97 -16.56 0.61
N ALA A 105 15.20 -16.55 1.92
CA ALA A 105 16.42 -17.02 2.53
C ALA A 105 16.29 -18.48 2.96
N TYR A 106 17.18 -19.35 2.49
CA TYR A 106 17.32 -20.69 3.04
C TYR A 106 18.14 -20.64 4.33
N ASN A 107 17.54 -21.10 5.42
CA ASN A 107 18.15 -21.16 6.74
C ASN A 107 18.04 -22.60 7.27
N ILE A 108 19.14 -23.35 7.18
CA ILE A 108 19.35 -24.75 7.65
C ILE A 108 18.34 -25.76 7.11
N ASP A 109 17.09 -25.64 7.51
CA ASP A 109 15.98 -26.58 7.29
C ASP A 109 14.73 -25.91 6.70
N ARG A 110 14.69 -24.58 6.58
CA ARG A 110 13.51 -23.84 6.14
C ARG A 110 13.81 -22.66 5.24
N PHE A 111 12.78 -22.23 4.50
CA PHE A 111 12.80 -20.99 3.73
C PHE A 111 12.08 -19.88 4.51
N GLU A 112 12.76 -18.76 4.70
CA GLU A 112 12.22 -17.57 5.36
C GLU A 112 12.03 -16.46 4.33
N LEU A 113 10.88 -15.80 4.37
CA LEU A 113 10.61 -14.63 3.52
C LEU A 113 11.01 -13.38 4.27
N VAL A 114 12.07 -12.71 3.80
CA VAL A 114 12.62 -11.50 4.43
C VAL A 114 12.11 -10.27 3.70
N ARG A 115 11.56 -9.31 4.44
CA ARG A 115 11.00 -8.06 3.89
C ARG A 115 12.06 -6.97 3.81
N LYS A 116 11.79 -5.98 2.95
CA LYS A 116 12.63 -4.80 2.76
C LYS A 116 12.96 -4.06 4.05
N ASN A 117 11.97 -3.88 4.91
CA ASN A 117 12.09 -3.17 6.19
C ASN A 117 12.70 -3.98 7.33
N GLU A 118 12.99 -5.27 7.12
CA GLU A 118 13.61 -6.16 8.12
C GLU A 118 15.13 -6.24 7.99
N ILE A 119 15.69 -5.74 6.88
CA ILE A 119 17.13 -5.80 6.59
C ILE A 119 17.85 -4.63 7.26
N ALA A 120 18.92 -4.93 8.00
CA ALA A 120 19.77 -3.92 8.62
C ALA A 120 20.34 -2.96 7.57
N SER A 121 20.30 -1.66 7.86
CA SER A 121 20.48 -0.55 6.91
C SER A 121 21.80 -0.53 6.13
N ASN A 122 22.81 -1.29 6.54
CA ASN A 122 24.15 -1.24 5.99
C ASN A 122 24.46 -2.35 4.97
N ASP A 123 23.63 -3.40 4.90
CA ASP A 123 23.87 -4.59 4.07
C ASP A 123 22.79 -4.82 3.01
N TYR A 124 21.92 -3.83 2.78
CA TYR A 124 20.90 -3.91 1.74
C TYR A 124 21.57 -3.83 0.36
N GLN A 125 21.99 -4.97 -0.19
CA GLN A 125 22.34 -5.04 -1.60
C GLN A 125 21.05 -4.85 -2.41
N HIS A 126 20.97 -3.72 -3.09
CA HIS A 126 19.82 -3.39 -3.91
C HIS A 126 19.67 -4.44 -5.00
N ASN A 127 18.63 -5.27 -4.91
CA ASN A 127 18.22 -6.07 -6.05
C ASN A 127 17.62 -5.11 -7.09
N GLU A 128 18.30 -4.97 -8.23
CA GLU A 128 17.85 -4.16 -9.38
C GLU A 128 16.57 -4.70 -10.03
N ASN A 129 16.06 -5.83 -9.55
CA ASN A 129 14.81 -6.42 -10.02
C ASN A 129 13.65 -5.46 -9.73
N PHE A 130 13.18 -4.84 -10.83
CA PHE A 130 12.12 -3.86 -10.90
C PHE A 130 10.74 -4.46 -10.61
N GLY A 131 10.54 -5.03 -9.42
CA GLY A 131 9.21 -5.41 -8.94
C GLY A 131 9.08 -6.86 -8.52
N SER A 132 9.34 -7.79 -9.44
CA SER A 132 8.44 -8.93 -9.51
C SER A 132 8.73 -10.05 -8.52
N TYR A 133 9.98 -10.36 -8.21
CA TYR A 133 10.30 -11.54 -7.39
C TYR A 133 11.46 -11.29 -6.41
N PRO A 134 11.37 -11.83 -5.17
CA PRO A 134 12.46 -11.79 -4.20
C PRO A 134 13.62 -12.64 -4.68
N SER A 135 14.84 -12.24 -4.32
CA SER A 135 16.03 -13.02 -4.67
C SER A 135 16.22 -14.18 -3.71
N HIS A 136 16.68 -15.31 -4.23
CA HIS A 136 16.96 -16.50 -3.43
C HIS A 136 18.38 -16.43 -2.88
N VAL A 137 18.52 -16.52 -1.56
CA VAL A 137 19.81 -16.46 -0.88
C VAL A 137 19.92 -17.58 0.14
N ALA A 138 21.13 -17.99 0.48
CA ALA A 138 21.39 -18.91 1.59
C ALA A 138 22.06 -18.14 2.72
N VAL A 139 21.59 -18.34 3.95
CA VAL A 139 22.21 -17.71 5.13
C VAL A 139 23.60 -18.31 5.33
N GLN A 140 24.62 -17.46 5.36
CA GLN A 140 25.96 -17.88 5.76
C GLN A 140 26.09 -17.79 7.27
N TYR A 141 26.52 -18.88 7.91
CA TYR A 141 26.82 -18.85 9.33
C TYR A 141 27.92 -17.86 9.65
N PRO A 142 27.77 -17.05 10.72
CA PRO A 142 28.81 -16.14 11.15
C PRO A 142 30.12 -16.91 11.38
N LYS A 143 31.22 -16.41 10.83
CA LYS A 143 32.55 -16.99 11.09
C LYS A 143 33.04 -16.66 12.51
N ASP A 144 32.59 -15.54 13.07
CA ASP A 144 32.91 -15.09 14.43
C ASP A 144 32.17 -15.96 15.48
N PRO A 145 32.89 -16.62 16.40
CA PRO A 145 32.30 -17.40 17.49
C PRO A 145 31.28 -16.64 18.33
N LYS A 146 31.48 -15.33 18.57
CA LYS A 146 30.58 -14.52 19.40
C LYS A 146 29.22 -14.24 18.73
N LEU A 147 29.18 -14.33 17.40
CA LEU A 147 27.95 -14.21 16.63
C LEU A 147 27.27 -15.57 16.43
N LYS A 148 28.04 -16.68 16.45
CA LYS A 148 27.47 -18.04 16.42
C LYS A 148 26.60 -18.37 17.63
N GLU A 149 26.92 -17.86 18.82
CA GLU A 149 26.09 -18.06 20.02
C GLU A 149 24.75 -17.31 19.99
N LYS A 150 24.55 -16.39 19.04
CA LYS A 150 23.34 -15.56 18.92
C LYS A 150 22.36 -16.03 17.82
N VAL A 151 22.70 -17.06 17.06
CA VAL A 151 21.93 -17.60 15.93
C VAL A 151 21.52 -19.03 16.24
#